data_AF-A0A7Y5W6X3-F1
#
_entry.id   AF-A0A7Y5W6X3-F1
#
_cell.length_a   1.000
_cell.length_b   1.000
_cell.length_c   1.000
_cell.angle_alpha   90.00
_cell.angle_beta   90.00
_cell.angle_gamma   90.00
#
_symmetry.space_group_name_H-M   'P 1'
#
loop_
_entity.id
_entity.type
_entity.pdbx_description
1 polymer ?
#
loop_
_entity_poly.entity_id
_entity_poly.type
_entity_poly.pdbx_seq_one_letter_code
_entity_poly.pdbx_strand_id
1 'polypeptide(L)'
;MFLRPRRATKSGAMEMVAPYRVNELRPDSEGNWPPPFNFGGKPCMVVVTPDGEVLAFNAICTHLDCTVLYRPGESDIFCPCHNGVYDLHGRNISGPPPRPLEQYKVTLRGTPGQEEIIVSRSS
;
A
#
# COMPACT_ATOMS: atom_id res chain seq x y z
N MET A 1 -1.79 -45.78 16.81
CA MET A 1 -2.17 -44.77 15.79
C MET A 1 -1.29 -43.54 16.00
N PHE A 2 -0.10 -43.50 15.38
CA PHE A 2 0.80 -42.34 15.53
C PHE A 2 0.28 -41.21 14.64
N LEU A 3 -0.22 -40.13 15.24
CA LEU A 3 -0.56 -38.90 14.54
C LEU A 3 0.74 -38.31 13.98
N ARG A 4 0.94 -38.44 12.67
CA ARG A 4 2.00 -37.72 11.96
C ARG A 4 1.72 -36.21 12.09
N PRO A 5 2.61 -35.40 12.68
CA PRO A 5 2.44 -33.96 12.63
C PRO A 5 2.42 -33.53 11.17
N ARG A 6 1.36 -32.81 10.76
CA ARG A 6 1.36 -32.15 9.45
C ARG A 6 2.53 -31.19 9.44
N ARG A 7 3.46 -31.42 8.53
CA ARG A 7 4.57 -30.51 8.25
C ARG A 7 3.96 -29.13 7.99
N ALA A 8 4.30 -28.15 8.82
CA ALA A 8 3.96 -26.76 8.55
C ALA A 8 4.48 -26.43 7.15
N THR A 9 3.58 -26.11 6.23
CA THR A 9 3.97 -25.60 4.91
C THR A 9 4.74 -24.32 5.16
N LYS A 10 5.94 -24.22 4.57
CA LYS A 10 6.74 -22.99 4.56
C LYS A 10 5.79 -21.81 4.29
N SER A 11 5.84 -20.79 5.15
CA SER A 11 5.05 -19.55 5.06
C SER A 11 4.94 -19.11 3.60
N GLY A 12 3.76 -19.30 3.01
CA GLY A 12 3.51 -18.98 1.61
C GLY A 12 3.59 -17.47 1.40
N ALA A 13 4.03 -17.05 0.21
CA ALA A 13 4.02 -15.64 -0.18
C ALA A 13 2.64 -15.06 0.14
N MET A 14 2.61 -14.07 1.05
CA MET A 14 1.38 -13.46 1.49
C MET A 14 0.88 -12.56 0.35
N GLU A 15 -0.21 -13.00 -0.28
CA GLU A 15 -0.93 -12.29 -1.32
C GLU A 15 -2.34 -11.99 -0.82
N MET A 16 -2.85 -10.80 -1.12
CA MET A 16 -4.17 -10.35 -0.70
C MET A 16 -4.80 -9.48 -1.78
N VAL A 17 -6.11 -9.63 -1.98
CA VAL A 17 -6.90 -8.72 -2.80
C VAL A 17 -7.23 -7.49 -1.96
N ALA A 18 -6.92 -6.29 -2.45
CA ALA A 18 -7.31 -5.04 -1.81
C ALA A 18 -8.84 -4.95 -1.69
N PRO A 19 -9.39 -4.24 -0.69
CA PRO A 19 -10.84 -4.13 -0.48
C PRO A 19 -11.53 -3.19 -1.48
N TYR A 20 -10.86 -2.84 -2.58
CA TYR A 20 -11.35 -1.96 -3.64
C TYR A 20 -10.72 -2.35 -4.99
N ARG A 21 -11.40 -1.97 -6.06
CA ARG A 21 -11.00 -2.12 -7.48
C ARG A 21 -10.37 -0.84 -8.02
N VAL A 22 -9.75 -0.94 -9.19
CA VAL A 22 -9.08 0.19 -9.84
C VAL A 22 -10.02 1.39 -10.07
N ASN A 23 -11.27 1.19 -10.48
CA ASN A 23 -12.25 2.28 -10.66
C ASN A 23 -12.76 2.93 -9.36
N GLU A 24 -12.46 2.33 -8.21
CA GLU A 24 -12.80 2.84 -6.89
C GLU A 24 -11.66 3.66 -6.28
N LEU A 25 -10.46 3.62 -6.88
CA LEU A 25 -9.31 4.45 -6.52
C LEU A 25 -9.52 5.90 -6.97
N ARG A 26 -10.31 6.64 -6.21
CA ARG A 26 -10.56 8.06 -6.43
C ARG A 26 -10.78 8.77 -5.11
N PRO A 27 -10.50 10.08 -5.03
CA PRO A 27 -10.82 10.86 -3.86
C PRO A 27 -12.34 10.83 -3.59
N ASP A 28 -12.73 10.84 -2.33
CA ASP A 28 -14.11 11.06 -1.91
C ASP A 28 -14.55 12.52 -2.10
N SER A 29 -15.77 12.87 -1.67
CA SER A 29 -16.30 14.23 -1.78
C SER A 29 -15.51 15.28 -0.97
N GLU A 30 -14.70 14.85 0.00
CA GLU A 30 -13.85 15.69 0.84
C GLU A 30 -12.40 15.73 0.32
N GLY A 31 -12.10 15.00 -0.76
CA GLY A 31 -10.77 14.91 -1.34
C GLY A 31 -9.87 13.85 -0.67
N ASN A 32 -10.42 13.03 0.24
CA ASN A 32 -9.65 11.98 0.89
C ASN A 32 -9.51 10.77 -0.04
N TRP A 33 -8.31 10.22 -0.10
CA TRP A 33 -8.04 8.96 -0.80
C TRP A 33 -8.53 7.74 0.02
N PRO A 34 -8.89 6.60 -0.61
CA PRO A 34 -9.21 5.37 0.11
C PRO A 34 -8.17 5.05 1.21
N PRO A 35 -8.63 4.76 2.43
CA PRO A 35 -7.72 4.58 3.55
C PRO A 35 -6.87 3.32 3.39
N PRO A 36 -5.71 3.24 4.07
CA PRO A 36 -4.93 2.01 4.11
C PRO A 36 -5.73 0.83 4.67
N PHE A 37 -5.51 -0.36 4.14
CA PHE A 37 -6.13 -1.62 4.60
C PHE A 37 -5.11 -2.53 5.27
N ASN A 38 -5.56 -3.50 6.06
CA ASN A 38 -4.66 -4.43 6.75
C ASN A 38 -4.08 -5.48 5.77
N PHE A 39 -2.78 -5.47 5.56
CA PHE A 39 -2.03 -6.46 4.80
C PHE A 39 -1.03 -7.18 5.73
N GLY A 40 -1.47 -8.33 6.27
CA GLY A 40 -0.65 -9.15 7.18
C GLY A 40 -0.15 -8.45 8.42
N GLY A 41 -1.03 -7.65 9.05
CA GLY A 41 -0.74 -6.94 10.30
C GLY A 41 -0.13 -5.56 10.10
N LYS A 42 0.05 -5.09 8.85
CA LYS A 42 0.54 -3.75 8.55
C LYS A 42 -0.47 -2.99 7.68
N PRO A 43 -0.59 -1.66 7.83
CA PRO A 43 -1.40 -0.85 6.93
C PRO A 43 -0.75 -0.82 5.54
N CYS A 44 -1.54 -1.09 4.51
CA CYS A 44 -1.16 -1.05 3.11
C CYS A 44 -1.99 0.02 2.41
N MET A 45 -1.31 0.96 1.76
CA MET A 45 -1.92 2.01 0.96
C MET A 45 -1.68 1.73 -0.51
N VAL A 46 -2.68 1.99 -1.35
CA VAL A 46 -2.55 1.97 -2.80
C VAL A 46 -2.62 3.40 -3.31
N VAL A 47 -1.77 3.76 -4.27
CA VAL A 47 -1.77 5.05 -4.94
C VAL A 47 -1.86 4.86 -6.45
N VAL A 48 -2.35 5.88 -7.15
CA VAL A 48 -2.34 5.93 -8.61
C VAL A 48 -1.49 7.12 -9.03
N THR A 49 -0.49 6.86 -9.86
CA THR A 49 0.38 7.90 -10.43
C THR A 49 -0.32 8.65 -11.58
N PRO A 50 0.19 9.81 -12.02
CA PRO A 50 -0.39 10.56 -13.13
C PRO A 50 -0.43 9.80 -14.46
N ASP A 51 0.48 8.85 -14.67
CA ASP A 51 0.54 7.95 -15.83
C ASP A 51 -0.36 6.71 -15.68
N GLY A 52 -1.09 6.59 -14.57
CA GLY A 52 -2.06 5.52 -14.32
C GLY A 52 -1.47 4.25 -13.72
N GLU A 53 -0.22 4.28 -13.25
CA GLU A 53 0.40 3.16 -12.55
C GLU A 53 -0.23 3.00 -11.15
N VAL A 54 -0.62 1.76 -10.82
CA VAL A 54 -1.16 1.41 -9.50
C VAL A 54 -0.02 0.87 -8.65
N LEU A 55 0.35 1.63 -7.61
CA LEU A 55 1.44 1.28 -6.69
C LEU A 55 0.89 0.99 -5.30
N ALA A 56 1.54 0.08 -4.56
CA ALA A 56 1.17 -0.24 -3.19
C ALA A 56 2.36 -0.14 -2.25
N PHE A 57 2.14 0.39 -1.05
CA PHE A 57 3.18 0.61 -0.05
C PHE A 57 2.73 0.16 1.33
N ASN A 58 3.70 -0.26 2.13
CA ASN A 58 3.58 -0.24 3.58
C ASN A 58 3.34 1.20 4.01
N ALA A 59 2.15 1.50 4.52
CA ALA A 59 1.74 2.84 4.89
C ALA A 59 2.29 3.28 6.25
N ILE A 60 3.29 2.58 6.80
CA ILE A 60 3.99 2.98 8.02
C ILE A 60 5.10 3.96 7.66
N CYS A 61 5.01 5.17 8.21
CA CYS A 61 6.04 6.19 8.10
C CYS A 61 7.37 5.64 8.64
N THR A 62 8.42 5.79 7.86
CA THR A 62 9.76 5.30 8.17
C THR A 62 10.49 6.10 9.26
N HIS A 63 9.83 7.10 9.84
CA HIS A 63 10.32 7.85 11.00
C HIS A 63 9.99 7.14 12.33
N LEU A 64 8.72 7.18 12.77
CA LEU A 64 8.26 6.67 14.08
C LEU A 64 6.85 6.01 13.99
N ASP A 65 6.64 5.23 12.93
CA ASP A 65 5.50 4.32 12.75
C ASP A 65 4.07 4.91 12.65
N CYS A 66 3.92 6.22 12.44
CA CYS A 66 2.61 6.79 12.08
C CYS A 66 2.14 6.30 10.70
N THR A 67 0.83 6.13 10.52
CA THR A 67 0.26 5.84 9.19
C THR A 67 0.36 7.07 8.28
N VAL A 68 0.91 6.90 7.09
CA VAL A 68 0.95 7.94 6.04
C VAL A 68 -0.33 7.93 5.21
N LEU A 69 -0.66 9.07 4.61
CA LEU A 69 -1.84 9.27 3.78
C LEU A 69 -1.42 9.76 2.40
N TYR A 70 -2.05 9.25 1.35
CA TYR A 70 -1.89 9.80 0.00
C TYR A 70 -2.75 11.05 -0.13
N ARG A 71 -2.13 12.14 -0.56
CA ARG A 71 -2.78 13.41 -0.87
C ARG A 71 -2.81 13.64 -2.38
N PRO A 72 -3.94 13.33 -3.04
CA PRO A 72 -4.04 13.40 -4.49
C PRO A 72 -3.93 14.83 -5.05
N GLY A 73 -4.38 15.84 -4.29
CA GLY A 73 -4.25 17.25 -4.70
C GLY A 73 -2.80 17.74 -4.74
N GLU A 74 -1.97 17.25 -3.83
CA GLU A 74 -0.56 17.59 -3.66
C GLU A 74 0.36 16.64 -4.43
N SER A 75 -0.17 15.52 -4.95
CA SER A 75 0.61 14.47 -5.61
C SER A 75 1.75 13.94 -4.72
N ASP A 76 1.48 13.77 -3.42
CA ASP A 76 2.46 13.27 -2.46
C ASP A 76 1.85 12.35 -1.39
N ILE A 77 2.71 11.63 -0.69
CA ILE A 77 2.35 10.81 0.45
C ILE A 77 2.86 11.52 1.71
N PHE A 78 1.96 11.80 2.66
CA PHE A 78 2.21 12.67 3.79
C PHE A 78 2.06 11.95 5.14
N CYS A 79 2.98 12.24 6.05
CA CYS A 79 2.92 11.83 7.44
C CYS A 79 2.53 13.04 8.32
N PRO A 80 1.33 13.06 8.92
CA PRO A 80 0.85 14.20 9.70
C PRO A 80 1.56 14.39 11.06
N CYS A 81 2.29 13.38 11.55
CA CYS A 81 2.91 13.44 12.87
C CYS A 81 4.09 14.43 12.95
N HIS A 82 4.93 14.47 11.90
CA HIS A 82 6.16 15.27 11.89
C HIS A 82 6.45 15.86 10.50
N ASN A 83 5.40 16.04 9.68
CA ASN A 83 5.48 16.61 8.34
C ASN A 83 6.46 15.88 7.40
N GLY A 84 6.52 14.55 7.51
CA GLY A 84 7.28 13.72 6.56
C GLY A 84 6.57 13.66 5.21
N VAL A 85 7.32 13.76 4.12
CA VAL A 85 6.77 13.72 2.75
C VAL A 85 7.52 12.70 1.92
N TYR A 86 6.77 11.90 1.18
CA TYR A 86 7.27 10.99 0.15
C TYR A 86 6.64 11.35 -1.19
N ASP A 87 7.37 11.13 -2.28
CA ASP A 87 6.77 11.19 -3.62
C ASP A 87 5.84 9.99 -3.88
N LEU A 88 5.18 9.97 -5.04
CA LEU A 88 4.24 8.90 -5.42
C LEU A 88 4.90 7.53 -5.60
N HIS A 89 6.22 7.49 -5.74
CA HIS A 89 7.00 6.25 -5.77
C HIS A 89 7.53 5.86 -4.38
N GLY A 90 7.07 6.55 -3.32
CA GLY A 90 7.40 6.27 -1.94
C GLY A 90 8.79 6.73 -1.52
N ARG A 91 9.52 7.49 -2.35
CA ARG A 91 10.82 8.06 -1.97
C ARG A 91 10.61 9.21 -1.00
N ASN A 92 11.30 9.21 0.13
CA ASN A 92 11.27 10.32 1.07
C ASN A 92 11.90 11.58 0.41
N ILE A 93 11.16 12.68 0.40
CA ILE A 93 11.57 13.94 -0.23
C ILE A 93 11.57 15.13 0.74
N SER A 94 10.92 15.00 1.90
CA SER A 94 10.94 16.02 2.95
C SER A 94 10.66 15.43 4.34
N GLY A 95 10.99 16.22 5.37
CA GLY A 95 10.80 15.88 6.77
C GLY A 95 11.86 14.93 7.35
N PRO A 96 11.60 14.34 8.53
CA PRO A 96 12.54 13.44 9.19
C PRO A 96 12.63 12.01 8.62
N PRO A 97 11.69 11.46 7.80
CA PRO A 97 11.83 10.10 7.27
C PRO A 97 13.22 9.83 6.65
N PRO A 98 13.99 8.85 7.15
CA PRO A 98 15.37 8.64 6.72
C PRO A 98 15.48 7.77 5.46
N ARG A 99 14.38 7.15 5.02
CA ARG A 99 14.36 6.19 3.91
C ARG A 99 12.99 6.10 3.22
N PRO A 100 12.93 5.57 1.99
CA PRO A 100 11.68 5.33 1.27
C PRO A 100 10.73 4.37 1.99
N LEU A 101 9.44 4.47 1.66
CA LEU A 101 8.44 3.48 2.04
C LEU A 101 8.78 2.12 1.41
N GLU A 102 8.40 1.05 2.11
CA GLU A 102 8.51 -0.31 1.58
C GLU A 102 7.43 -0.51 0.54
N GLN A 103 7.82 -0.75 -0.71
CA GLN A 103 6.89 -1.02 -1.82
C GLN A 103 6.50 -2.50 -1.86
N TYR A 104 5.21 -2.74 -2.05
CA TYR A 104 4.64 -4.06 -2.32
C TYR A 104 4.42 -4.26 -3.81
N LYS A 105 4.43 -5.52 -4.25
CA LYS A 105 4.14 -5.87 -5.63
C LYS A 105 2.63 -5.79 -5.86
N VAL A 106 2.23 -5.11 -6.93
CA VAL A 106 0.86 -5.03 -7.40
C VAL A 106 0.69 -5.90 -8.64
N THR A 107 -0.38 -6.69 -8.69
CA THR A 107 -0.85 -7.37 -9.90
C THR A 107 -2.31 -7.00 -10.11
N LEU A 108 -2.65 -6.54 -11.31
CA LEU A 108 -4.03 -6.27 -11.69
C LEU A 108 -4.64 -7.49 -12.36
N ARG A 109 -5.85 -7.88 -11.96
CA ARG A 109 -6.55 -9.05 -12.52
C ARG A 109 -8.01 -8.74 -12.84
N GLY A 110 -8.43 -9.12 -14.04
CA GLY A 110 -9.83 -9.04 -14.45
C GLY A 110 -10.03 -8.09 -15.63
N THR A 111 -11.18 -7.43 -15.66
CA THR A 111 -11.59 -6.55 -16.77
C THR A 111 -10.87 -5.19 -16.68
N PRO A 112 -10.35 -4.66 -17.80
CA PRO A 112 -9.79 -3.31 -17.85
C PRO A 112 -10.70 -2.24 -17.27
N GLY A 113 -10.18 -1.45 -16.34
CA GLY A 113 -10.92 -0.41 -15.60
C GLY A 113 -11.79 -0.93 -14.45
N GLN A 114 -11.79 -2.23 -14.16
CA GLN A 114 -12.51 -2.85 -13.05
C GLN A 114 -11.67 -3.94 -12.36
N GLU A 115 -10.36 -3.92 -12.57
CA GLU A 115 -9.47 -4.96 -12.08
C GLU A 115 -9.46 -5.04 -10.56
N GLU A 116 -9.29 -6.26 -10.07
CA GLU A 116 -8.88 -6.53 -8.71
C GLU A 116 -7.42 -6.13 -8.54
N ILE A 117 -7.13 -5.42 -7.46
CA ILE A 117 -5.78 -5.04 -7.10
C ILE A 117 -5.26 -6.11 -6.14
N ILE A 118 -4.28 -6.88 -6.60
CA ILE A 118 -3.68 -7.95 -5.83
C ILE A 118 -2.33 -7.47 -5.31
N VAL A 119 -2.18 -7.42 -4.00
CA VAL A 119 -0.96 -6.99 -3.32
C VAL A 119 -0.21 -8.20 -2.76
N SER A 120 1.09 -8.27 -3.02
CA SER A 120 1.97 -9.30 -2.49
C SER A 120 3.29 -8.70 -2.01
N ARG A 121 3.97 -9.38 -1.07
CA ARG A 121 5.30 -8.95 -0.64
C ARG A 121 6.31 -9.14 -1.76
N SER A 122 7.15 -8.12 -1.96
CA SER A 122 8.37 -8.22 -2.74
C SER A 122 9.28 -9.27 -2.06
N SER A 123 9.54 -10.38 -2.74
CA SER A 123 10.35 -11.50 -2.25
C SER A 123 11.80 -11.12 -2.00
#